data_AF-A0A497M0I2-F1
#
_entry.id   AF-A0A497M0I2-F1
#
_cell.length_a   1.000
_cell.length_b   1.000
_cell.length_c   1.000
_cell.angle_alpha   90.00
_cell.angle_beta   90.00
_cell.angle_gamma   90.00
#
_symmetry.space_group_name_H-M   'P 1'
#
loop_
_entity.id
_entity.type
_entity.pdbx_description
1 polymer ?
#
loop_
_entity_poly.entity_id
_entity_poly.type
_entity_poly.pdbx_seq_one_letter_code
_entity_poly.pdbx_strand_id
1 'polypeptide(L)'
;MYELNFVTELVEERLATGKLRWLANFREIHRDYKIGEITVPIYATGGLEEKGFLLSRVFSAFVTPKYKIHFLFYTAPEINVKFLRKFVIACKNRFKGDDWIFIGLVQSKPLEKALKNAVENIADKRVGIAVYSLASKVEAFSKNVLGKALHKQLKLAEAKFEAFYLTDYLKSFAMPFVLGVLILVMITIFGGVIGAVQPVTLLVLAFLSLIIGHQIYKTQYHVTLTLDSKGFELREGKHVTKGKWSDYTDITIYITPGHETCLRLYSKGKTLDLPLSKIGISRKNAYNTIRQLIKRRS
;
A
#
# COMPACT_ATOMS: atom_id res chain seq x y z
N MET A 1 -0.23 -8.51 -24.24
CA MET A 1 -0.22 -7.16 -23.63
C MET A 1 -1.20 -7.07 -22.46
N TYR A 2 -2.46 -7.51 -22.63
CA TYR A 2 -3.46 -7.56 -21.54
C TYR A 2 -3.01 -8.33 -20.28
N GLU A 3 -2.39 -9.50 -20.44
CA GLU A 3 -1.91 -10.29 -19.29
C GLU A 3 -0.81 -9.59 -18.49
N LEU A 4 0.15 -8.94 -19.17
CA LEU A 4 1.22 -8.19 -18.51
C LEU A 4 0.67 -6.99 -17.73
N ASN A 5 -0.35 -6.32 -18.27
CA ASN A 5 -1.06 -5.24 -17.58
C ASN A 5 -1.78 -5.77 -16.34
N PHE A 6 -2.47 -6.91 -16.46
CA PHE A 6 -3.13 -7.55 -15.33
C PHE A 6 -2.16 -7.94 -14.21
N VAL A 7 -1.00 -8.51 -14.54
CA VAL A 7 0.02 -8.85 -13.55
C VAL A 7 0.59 -7.59 -12.88
N THR A 8 0.76 -6.51 -13.64
CA THR A 8 1.18 -5.21 -13.10
C THR A 8 0.16 -4.71 -12.08
N GLU A 9 -1.13 -4.75 -12.40
CA GLU A 9 -2.21 -4.37 -11.49
C GLU A 9 -2.25 -5.24 -10.23
N LEU A 10 -2.06 -6.56 -10.38
CA LEU A 10 -2.02 -7.50 -9.26
C LEU A 10 -0.87 -7.19 -8.29
N VAL A 11 0.30 -6.85 -8.80
CA VAL A 11 1.46 -6.51 -7.96
C VAL A 11 1.25 -5.18 -7.24
N GLU A 12 0.68 -4.19 -7.91
CA GLU A 12 0.31 -2.92 -7.28
C GLU A 12 -0.70 -3.13 -6.14
N GLU A 13 -1.71 -3.97 -6.37
CA GLU A 13 -2.70 -4.35 -5.37
C GLU A 13 -2.05 -5.00 -4.14
N ARG A 14 -1.11 -5.93 -4.35
CA ARG A 14 -0.37 -6.61 -3.28
C ARG A 14 0.54 -5.66 -2.50
N LEU A 15 1.15 -4.67 -3.17
CA LEU A 15 1.92 -3.62 -2.51
C LEU A 15 1.00 -2.75 -1.64
N ALA A 16 -0.11 -2.26 -2.21
CA ALA A 16 -1.06 -1.36 -1.55
C ALA A 16 -1.73 -2.00 -0.32
N THR A 17 -2.08 -3.28 -0.42
CA THR A 17 -2.73 -4.05 0.66
C THR A 17 -1.74 -4.57 1.73
N GLY A 18 -0.44 -4.32 1.57
CA GLY A 18 0.58 -4.76 2.52
C GLY A 18 0.92 -6.25 2.44
N LYS A 19 0.45 -6.99 1.42
CA LYS A 19 0.78 -8.42 1.23
C LYS A 19 2.28 -8.66 0.99
N LEU A 20 3.03 -7.62 0.63
CA LEU A 20 4.50 -7.65 0.48
C LEU A 20 5.26 -7.06 1.69
N ARG A 21 4.60 -6.88 2.85
CA ARG A 21 5.21 -6.30 4.06
C ARG A 21 6.44 -7.07 4.55
N TRP A 22 6.48 -8.37 4.32
CA TRP A 22 7.64 -9.22 4.65
C TRP A 22 8.88 -8.94 3.80
N LEU A 23 8.76 -8.23 2.66
CA LEU A 23 9.91 -7.68 1.94
C LEU A 23 10.34 -6.35 2.53
N ALA A 24 9.37 -5.45 2.70
CA ALA A 24 9.58 -4.12 3.24
C ALA A 24 8.24 -3.49 3.64
N ASN A 25 8.31 -2.54 4.56
CA ASN A 25 7.19 -1.64 4.81
C ASN A 25 7.18 -0.53 3.76
N PHE A 26 6.50 -0.80 2.63
CA PHE A 26 6.35 0.15 1.53
C PHE A 26 5.44 1.31 1.92
N ARG A 27 5.86 2.53 1.58
CA ARG A 27 5.17 3.77 1.94
C ARG A 27 4.65 4.50 0.72
N GLU A 28 5.41 4.52 -0.36
CA GLU A 28 5.05 5.25 -1.58
C GLU A 28 5.16 4.35 -2.79
N ILE A 29 4.16 4.40 -3.66
CA ILE A 29 4.11 3.71 -4.95
C ILE A 29 3.94 4.76 -6.04
N HIS A 30 4.86 4.73 -7.00
CA HIS A 30 4.91 5.58 -8.18
C HIS A 30 4.60 4.75 -9.41
N ARG A 31 3.85 5.34 -10.35
CA ARG A 31 3.59 4.75 -11.67
C ARG A 31 4.39 5.43 -12.77
N ASP A 32 4.83 4.64 -13.74
CA ASP A 32 5.62 5.09 -14.89
C ASP A 32 6.87 5.87 -14.47
N TYR A 33 7.59 5.33 -13.48
CA TYR A 33 8.75 5.99 -12.88
C TYR A 33 9.96 5.88 -13.81
N LYS A 34 10.59 7.02 -14.12
CA LYS A 34 11.74 7.08 -15.02
C LYS A 34 13.06 6.87 -14.27
N ILE A 35 13.85 5.90 -14.74
CA ILE A 35 15.21 5.62 -14.25
C ILE A 35 16.16 5.56 -15.45
N GLY A 36 16.92 6.64 -15.62
CA GLY A 36 17.70 6.84 -16.84
C GLY A 36 16.76 6.85 -18.05
N GLU A 37 16.98 5.93 -18.98
CA GLU A 37 16.17 5.77 -20.19
C GLU A 37 15.01 4.76 -20.02
N ILE A 38 14.89 4.11 -18.86
CA ILE A 38 13.91 3.05 -18.62
C ILE A 38 12.72 3.64 -17.86
N THR A 39 11.51 3.44 -18.40
CA THR A 39 10.27 3.77 -17.69
C THR A 39 9.74 2.51 -17.04
N VAL A 40 9.69 2.50 -15.71
CA VAL A 40 9.27 1.36 -14.91
C VAL A 40 7.79 1.52 -14.55
N PRO A 41 6.92 0.56 -14.91
CA PRO A 41 5.49 0.64 -14.62
C PRO A 41 5.18 0.89 -13.15
N ILE A 42 5.86 0.21 -12.23
CA ILE A 42 5.68 0.37 -10.79
C ILE A 42 7.04 0.54 -10.10
N TYR A 43 7.16 1.60 -9.32
CA TYR A 43 8.27 1.82 -8.39
C TYR A 43 7.71 2.08 -7.00
N ALA A 44 8.05 1.23 -6.03
CA ALA A 44 7.68 1.41 -4.63
C ALA A 44 8.91 1.67 -3.76
N THR A 45 8.78 2.54 -2.76
CA THR A 45 9.83 2.80 -1.77
C THR A 45 9.32 2.58 -0.36
N GLY A 46 10.20 2.06 0.49
CA GLY A 46 9.90 1.69 1.87
C GLY A 46 11.15 1.58 2.71
N GLY A 47 11.00 0.92 3.86
CA GLY A 47 12.11 0.58 4.73
C GLY A 47 11.80 -0.64 5.59
N LEU A 48 12.79 -1.07 6.36
CA LEU A 48 12.66 -2.18 7.32
C LEU A 48 12.01 -1.76 8.64
N GLU A 49 11.82 -0.46 8.86
CA GLU A 49 11.24 0.05 10.10
C GLU A 49 9.79 -0.40 10.27
N GLU A 50 9.56 -1.18 11.33
CA GLU A 50 8.25 -1.53 11.86
C GLU A 50 7.67 -0.27 12.54
N LYS A 51 6.58 0.28 11.98
CA LYS A 51 5.84 1.42 12.56
C LYS A 51 4.54 0.97 13.24
N GLY A 52 4.58 -0.19 13.88
CA GLY A 52 3.48 -0.75 14.67
C GLY A 52 3.34 -0.09 16.05
N PHE A 53 2.83 -0.84 17.03
CA PHE A 53 2.66 -0.40 18.41
C PHE A 53 3.94 0.22 19.02
N LEU A 54 3.79 1.13 20.00
CA LEU A 54 4.87 1.94 20.57
C LEU A 54 6.15 1.12 20.91
N LEU A 55 6.01 -0.08 21.46
CA LEU A 55 7.12 -0.97 21.81
C LEU A 55 7.87 -1.53 20.58
N SER A 56 7.15 -1.91 19.51
CA SER A 56 7.79 -2.37 18.28
C SER A 56 8.50 -1.22 17.55
N ARG A 57 7.99 0.00 17.69
CA ARG A 57 8.62 1.22 17.15
C ARG A 57 9.93 1.58 17.86
N VAL A 58 9.95 1.48 19.19
CA VAL A 58 11.17 1.72 19.99
C VAL A 58 12.22 0.66 19.67
N PHE A 59 11.85 -0.63 19.69
CA PHE A 59 12.77 -1.70 19.31
C PHE A 59 13.30 -1.53 17.89
N SER A 60 12.44 -1.17 16.94
CA SER A 60 12.85 -0.95 15.55
C SER A 60 13.81 0.23 15.42
N ALA A 61 13.58 1.34 16.13
CA ALA A 61 14.44 2.52 16.09
C ALA A 61 15.86 2.27 16.60
N PHE A 62 16.04 1.33 17.53
CA PHE A 62 17.35 1.00 18.12
C PHE A 62 18.07 -0.15 17.41
N VAL A 63 17.33 -1.13 16.87
CA VAL A 63 17.91 -2.38 16.38
C VAL A 63 17.92 -2.49 14.85
N THR A 64 17.06 -1.74 14.15
CA THR A 64 16.90 -1.88 12.70
C THR A 64 17.79 -0.88 11.95
N PRO A 65 18.74 -1.35 11.12
CA PRO A 65 19.50 -0.45 10.26
C PRO A 65 18.56 0.29 9.30
N LYS A 66 18.83 1.60 9.09
CA LYS A 66 18.00 2.52 8.29
C LYS A 66 18.16 2.31 6.78
N TYR A 67 18.13 1.06 6.31
CA TYR A 67 18.19 0.76 4.88
C TYR A 67 16.90 1.25 4.22
N LYS A 68 17.04 2.05 3.15
CA LYS A 68 15.92 2.34 2.26
C LYS A 68 15.77 1.17 1.30
N ILE A 69 14.52 0.83 1.04
CA ILE A 69 14.17 -0.25 0.14
C ILE A 69 13.51 0.35 -1.09
N HIS A 70 13.99 -0.10 -2.25
CA HIS A 70 13.48 0.26 -3.56
C HIS A 70 12.99 -1.00 -4.25
N PHE A 71 11.69 -1.05 -4.54
CA PHE A 71 11.09 -2.14 -5.31
C PHE A 71 10.69 -1.63 -6.69
N LEU A 72 11.15 -2.31 -7.71
CA LEU A 72 10.89 -1.99 -9.11
C LEU A 72 10.24 -3.19 -9.78
N PHE A 73 9.11 -2.96 -10.44
CA PHE A 73 8.41 -4.00 -11.16
C PHE A 73 8.25 -3.61 -12.63
N TYR A 74 8.83 -4.43 -13.50
CA TYR A 74 8.89 -4.20 -14.93
C TYR A 74 8.29 -5.38 -15.69
N THR A 75 7.45 -5.05 -16.67
CA THR A 75 6.78 -6.02 -17.53
C THR A 75 7.10 -5.70 -18.99
N ALA A 76 7.45 -6.72 -19.77
CA ALA A 76 7.74 -6.56 -21.20
C ALA A 76 7.45 -7.87 -21.97
N PRO A 77 7.26 -7.83 -23.29
CA PRO A 77 7.08 -9.07 -24.06
C PRO A 77 8.29 -10.01 -23.95
N GLU A 78 9.49 -9.43 -23.93
CA GLU A 78 10.76 -10.13 -23.90
C GLU A 78 11.80 -9.29 -23.15
N ILE A 79 12.61 -9.95 -22.33
CA ILE A 79 13.69 -9.33 -21.58
C ILE A 79 14.97 -10.05 -21.98
N ASN A 80 16.01 -9.30 -22.37
CA ASN A 80 17.31 -9.87 -22.71
C ASN A 80 18.37 -9.54 -21.65
N VAL A 81 19.49 -10.26 -21.69
CA VAL A 81 20.60 -10.09 -20.72
C VAL A 81 21.19 -8.68 -20.78
N LYS A 82 21.24 -8.06 -21.97
CA LYS A 82 21.75 -6.69 -22.14
C LYS A 82 20.87 -5.67 -21.41
N PHE A 83 19.56 -5.80 -21.54
CA PHE A 83 18.57 -4.98 -20.84
C PHE A 83 18.67 -5.20 -19.34
N LEU A 84 18.74 -6.45 -18.87
CA LEU A 84 18.89 -6.76 -17.45
C LEU A 84 20.12 -6.04 -16.86
N ARG A 85 21.28 -6.14 -17.51
CA ARG A 85 22.50 -5.44 -17.09
C ARG A 85 22.32 -3.93 -17.08
N LYS A 86 21.76 -3.35 -18.16
CA LYS A 86 21.49 -1.91 -18.25
C LYS A 86 20.56 -1.46 -17.11
N PHE A 87 19.52 -2.24 -16.82
CA PHE A 87 18.54 -1.91 -15.78
C PHE A 87 19.16 -1.94 -14.39
N VAL A 88 19.94 -3.00 -14.07
CA VAL A 88 20.66 -3.09 -12.80
C VAL A 88 21.62 -1.91 -12.61
N ILE A 89 22.39 -1.56 -13.65
CA ILE A 89 23.30 -0.41 -13.60
C ILE A 89 22.53 0.90 -13.38
N ALA A 90 21.42 1.10 -14.10
CA ALA A 90 20.59 2.29 -13.95
C ALA A 90 20.03 2.43 -12.53
N CYS A 91 19.56 1.33 -11.93
CA CYS A 91 19.12 1.29 -10.54
C CYS A 91 20.26 1.63 -9.56
N LYS A 92 21.43 1.01 -9.74
CA LYS A 92 22.60 1.27 -8.88
C LYS A 92 23.13 2.70 -8.96
N ASN A 93 23.03 3.33 -10.13
CA ASN A 93 23.45 4.72 -10.31
C ASN A 93 22.44 5.69 -9.66
N ARG A 94 21.15 5.31 -9.67
CA ARG A 94 20.06 6.11 -9.10
C ARG A 94 19.99 6.00 -7.58
N PHE A 95 20.13 4.79 -7.04
CA PHE A 95 20.02 4.49 -5.61
C PHE A 95 21.41 4.19 -5.06
N LYS A 96 21.95 5.10 -4.24
CA LYS A 96 23.34 5.07 -3.74
C LYS A 96 23.40 4.56 -2.31
N GLY A 97 24.56 4.06 -1.89
CA GLY A 97 24.82 3.61 -0.52
C GLY A 97 24.45 2.14 -0.29
N ASP A 98 23.93 1.83 0.90
CA ASP A 98 23.57 0.47 1.32
C ASP A 98 22.09 0.13 1.08
N ASP A 99 21.41 0.92 0.24
CA ASP A 99 20.01 0.72 -0.11
C ASP A 99 19.79 -0.64 -0.78
N TRP A 100 18.68 -1.30 -0.44
CA TRP A 100 18.31 -2.58 -1.03
C TRP A 100 17.40 -2.37 -2.22
N ILE A 101 17.72 -3.03 -3.32
CA ILE A 101 17.03 -2.90 -4.60
C ILE A 101 16.41 -4.26 -4.95
N PHE A 102 15.09 -4.32 -4.98
CA PHE A 102 14.33 -5.46 -5.47
C PHE A 102 13.83 -5.19 -6.88
N ILE A 103 14.09 -6.11 -7.80
CA ILE A 103 13.68 -6.00 -9.19
C ILE A 103 12.82 -7.23 -9.55
N GLY A 104 11.52 -7.01 -9.70
CA GLY A 104 10.60 -7.99 -10.25
C GLY A 104 10.45 -7.80 -11.76
N LEU A 105 10.70 -8.85 -12.52
CA LEU A 105 10.62 -8.85 -13.98
C LEU A 105 9.58 -9.87 -14.43
N VAL A 106 8.67 -9.47 -15.30
CA VAL A 106 7.72 -10.41 -15.91
C VAL A 106 7.78 -10.29 -17.42
N GLN A 107 7.93 -11.42 -18.09
CA GLN A 107 7.91 -11.52 -19.54
C GLN A 107 6.83 -12.46 -20.05
N SER A 108 6.29 -12.18 -21.23
CA SER A 108 5.31 -13.08 -21.84
C SER A 108 5.96 -14.28 -22.52
N LYS A 109 7.16 -14.12 -23.11
CA LYS A 109 7.87 -15.20 -23.79
C LYS A 109 8.55 -16.18 -22.83
N PRO A 110 8.83 -17.43 -23.25
CA PRO A 110 9.61 -18.39 -22.48
C PRO A 110 10.97 -17.84 -22.03
N LEU A 111 11.41 -18.25 -20.84
CA LEU A 111 12.68 -17.83 -20.26
C LEU A 111 13.85 -18.53 -20.95
N GLU A 112 14.72 -17.75 -21.60
CA GLU A 112 15.97 -18.27 -22.16
C GLU A 112 16.95 -18.70 -21.07
N LYS A 113 17.73 -19.75 -21.34
CA LYS A 113 18.76 -20.27 -20.42
C LYS A 113 19.81 -19.21 -20.07
N ALA A 114 20.18 -18.36 -21.05
CA ALA A 114 21.12 -17.26 -20.84
C ALA A 114 20.61 -16.23 -19.83
N LEU A 115 19.33 -15.84 -19.93
CA LEU A 115 18.70 -14.91 -18.98
C LEU A 115 18.59 -15.52 -17.59
N LYS A 116 18.16 -16.79 -17.49
CA LYS A 116 18.09 -17.52 -16.23
C LYS A 116 19.44 -17.55 -15.52
N ASN A 117 20.51 -17.94 -16.24
CA ASN A 117 21.87 -17.95 -15.70
C ASN A 117 22.35 -16.55 -15.29
N ALA A 118 22.01 -15.51 -16.06
CA ALA A 118 22.39 -14.15 -15.73
C ALA A 118 21.72 -13.64 -14.44
N VAL A 119 20.45 -13.99 -14.21
CA VAL A 119 19.72 -13.63 -12.98
C VAL A 119 20.25 -14.40 -11.78
N GLU A 120 20.47 -15.72 -11.92
CA GLU A 120 20.96 -16.57 -10.82
C GLU A 120 22.36 -16.18 -10.33
N ASN A 121 23.23 -15.71 -11.23
CA ASN A 121 24.63 -15.39 -10.96
C ASN A 121 24.87 -13.92 -10.60
N ILE A 122 23.84 -13.18 -10.19
CA ILE A 122 24.01 -11.80 -9.68
C ILE A 122 24.80 -11.84 -8.37
N ALA A 123 26.02 -11.33 -8.43
CA ALA A 123 26.94 -11.27 -7.29
C ALA A 123 26.67 -10.08 -6.34
N ASP A 124 25.94 -9.05 -6.81
CA ASP A 124 25.69 -7.85 -6.00
C ASP A 124 24.74 -8.18 -4.84
N LYS A 125 25.20 -7.96 -3.61
CA LYS A 125 24.44 -8.25 -2.40
C LYS A 125 23.28 -7.26 -2.15
N ARG A 126 23.31 -6.09 -2.80
CA ARG A 126 22.28 -5.04 -2.67
C ARG A 126 21.13 -5.21 -3.67
N VAL A 127 21.26 -6.10 -4.66
CA VAL A 127 20.27 -6.24 -5.74
C VAL A 127 19.66 -7.64 -5.73
N GLY A 128 18.39 -7.75 -5.36
CA GLY A 128 17.60 -8.98 -5.50
C GLY A 128 16.76 -8.96 -6.77
N ILE A 129 16.84 -9.99 -7.60
CA ILE A 129 16.07 -10.07 -8.85
C ILE A 129 15.25 -11.34 -8.88
N ALA A 130 14.00 -11.23 -9.32
CA ALA A 130 13.15 -12.35 -9.68
C ALA A 130 12.55 -12.09 -11.07
N VAL A 131 12.66 -13.06 -11.96
CA VAL A 131 12.07 -13.03 -13.30
C VAL A 131 11.07 -14.17 -13.45
N TYR A 132 9.91 -13.86 -14.04
CA TYR A 132 8.83 -14.81 -14.29
C TYR A 132 8.43 -14.78 -15.76
N SER A 133 8.22 -15.96 -16.36
CA SER A 133 7.70 -16.12 -17.72
C SER A 133 6.25 -16.58 -17.66
N LEU A 134 5.35 -15.83 -18.30
CA LEU A 134 3.93 -16.21 -18.39
C LEU A 134 3.72 -17.45 -19.26
N ALA A 135 4.41 -17.55 -20.42
CA ALA A 135 4.24 -18.67 -21.35
C ALA A 135 4.71 -20.00 -20.77
N SER A 136 5.88 -20.01 -20.13
CA SER A 136 6.46 -21.26 -19.59
C SER A 136 6.10 -21.51 -18.13
N LYS A 137 5.52 -20.52 -17.43
CA LYS A 137 5.29 -20.52 -15.96
C LYS A 137 6.57 -20.81 -15.14
N VAL A 138 7.73 -20.62 -15.76
CA VAL A 138 9.04 -20.81 -15.13
C VAL A 138 9.46 -19.49 -14.50
N GLU A 139 10.15 -19.59 -13.36
CA GLU A 139 10.79 -18.45 -12.72
C GLU A 139 12.28 -18.68 -12.53
N ALA A 140 13.03 -17.59 -12.42
CA ALA A 140 14.43 -17.58 -12.02
C ALA A 140 14.66 -16.40 -11.07
N PHE A 141 15.52 -16.58 -10.07
CA PHE A 141 15.80 -15.53 -9.09
C PHE A 141 17.27 -15.54 -8.70
N SER A 142 17.78 -14.40 -8.23
CA SER A 142 19.16 -14.28 -7.79
C SER A 142 19.38 -15.08 -6.51
N LYS A 143 20.50 -15.83 -6.44
CA LYS A 143 20.80 -16.75 -5.32
C LYS A 143 21.17 -16.05 -4.01
N ASN A 144 21.29 -14.72 -4.03
CA ASN A 144 21.52 -13.89 -2.85
C ASN A 144 20.27 -13.80 -1.95
N VAL A 145 20.45 -13.25 -0.74
CA VAL A 145 19.40 -13.14 0.28
C VAL A 145 18.17 -12.37 -0.25
N LEU A 146 18.40 -11.27 -0.98
CA LEU A 146 17.34 -10.43 -1.51
C LEU A 146 16.53 -11.14 -2.61
N GLY A 147 17.17 -11.88 -3.52
CA GLY A 147 16.45 -12.64 -4.56
C GLY A 147 15.60 -13.76 -3.98
N LYS A 148 16.13 -14.48 -2.98
CA LYS A 148 15.37 -15.51 -2.25
C LYS A 148 14.16 -14.92 -1.52
N ALA A 149 14.33 -13.79 -0.84
CA ALA A 149 13.23 -13.10 -0.16
C ALA A 149 12.16 -12.66 -1.18
N LEU A 150 12.58 -12.05 -2.29
CA LEU A 150 11.71 -11.60 -3.36
C LEU A 150 10.89 -12.74 -3.97
N HIS A 151 11.54 -13.85 -4.32
CA HIS A 151 10.87 -15.04 -4.86
C HIS A 151 9.81 -15.60 -3.88
N LYS A 152 10.15 -15.71 -2.59
CA LYS A 152 9.24 -16.22 -1.56
C LYS A 152 7.96 -15.36 -1.41
N GLN A 153 8.06 -14.06 -1.61
CA GLN A 153 6.97 -13.11 -1.36
C GLN A 153 6.18 -12.74 -2.60
N LEU A 154 6.83 -12.67 -3.77
CA LEU A 154 6.17 -12.24 -5.00
C LEU A 154 5.18 -13.28 -5.51
N LYS A 155 5.42 -14.59 -5.27
CA LYS A 155 4.55 -15.76 -5.56
C LYS A 155 3.48 -15.46 -6.63
N LEU A 156 3.94 -15.23 -7.85
CA LEU A 156 3.09 -14.83 -8.97
C LEU A 156 2.25 -16.00 -9.51
N ALA A 157 2.57 -17.24 -9.10
CA ALA A 157 1.87 -18.46 -9.51
C ALA A 157 0.53 -18.69 -8.77
N GLU A 158 0.29 -18.04 -7.63
CA GLU A 158 -0.91 -18.26 -6.80
C GLU A 158 -1.62 -16.93 -6.55
N ALA A 159 -2.63 -16.62 -7.37
CA ALA A 159 -3.52 -15.48 -7.16
C ALA A 159 -4.62 -15.84 -6.14
N LYS A 160 -4.29 -15.88 -4.85
CA LYS A 160 -5.31 -15.95 -3.78
C LYS A 160 -5.84 -14.55 -3.45
N PHE A 161 -7.13 -14.36 -3.72
CA PHE A 161 -7.88 -13.15 -3.41
C PHE A 161 -8.64 -13.36 -2.10
N GLU A 162 -8.15 -12.77 -1.03
CA GLU A 162 -8.97 -12.47 0.15
C GLU A 162 -8.86 -10.97 0.38
N ALA A 163 -10.00 -10.29 0.29
CA ALA A 163 -10.20 -8.92 0.70
C ALA A 163 -11.37 -8.94 1.68
N PHE A 164 -11.06 -8.93 2.98
CA PHE A 164 -12.05 -8.84 4.03
C PHE A 164 -11.78 -7.55 4.81
N TYR A 165 -12.47 -6.48 4.43
CA TYR A 165 -12.38 -5.17 5.08
C TYR A 165 -13.59 -4.96 6.00
N LEU A 166 -13.64 -5.67 7.14
CA LEU A 166 -14.69 -5.55 8.17
C LEU A 166 -14.23 -4.74 9.41
N THR A 167 -12.94 -4.41 9.48
CA THR A 167 -12.26 -4.03 10.73
C THR A 167 -12.65 -2.65 11.26
N ASP A 168 -12.83 -1.65 10.39
CA ASP A 168 -13.08 -0.26 10.84
C ASP A 168 -14.53 -0.02 11.26
N TYR A 169 -15.49 -0.74 10.63
CA TYR A 169 -16.88 -0.78 11.06
C TYR A 169 -17.01 -1.45 12.44
N LEU A 170 -16.37 -2.60 12.62
CA LEU A 170 -16.37 -3.33 13.91
C LEU A 170 -15.75 -2.52 15.05
N LYS A 171 -14.68 -1.77 14.81
CA LYS A 171 -14.06 -0.90 15.83
C LYS A 171 -15.01 0.21 16.28
N SER A 172 -15.73 0.84 15.34
CA SER A 172 -16.67 1.92 15.64
C SER A 172 -17.89 1.46 16.46
N PHE A 173 -18.26 0.18 16.35
CA PHE A 173 -19.30 -0.47 17.15
C PHE A 173 -18.76 -0.96 18.51
N ALA A 174 -17.55 -1.54 18.53
CA ALA A 174 -16.98 -2.13 19.72
C ALA A 174 -16.67 -1.11 20.82
N MET A 175 -16.19 0.10 20.47
CA MET A 175 -15.88 1.15 21.46
C MET A 175 -17.09 1.57 22.31
N PRO A 176 -18.22 2.02 21.73
CA PRO A 176 -19.39 2.42 22.52
C PRO A 176 -20.04 1.24 23.23
N PHE A 177 -19.99 0.03 22.66
CA PHE A 177 -20.51 -1.16 23.31
C PHE A 177 -19.72 -1.53 24.58
N VAL A 178 -18.39 -1.57 24.50
CA VAL A 178 -17.52 -1.83 25.67
C VAL A 178 -17.68 -0.75 26.73
N LEU A 179 -17.77 0.51 26.33
CA LEU A 179 -18.00 1.62 27.25
C LEU A 179 -19.37 1.52 27.94
N GLY A 180 -20.42 1.18 27.20
CA GLY A 180 -21.77 0.97 27.74
C GLY A 180 -21.85 -0.21 28.72
N VAL A 181 -21.15 -1.31 28.42
CA VAL A 181 -21.03 -2.46 29.33
C VAL A 181 -20.29 -2.05 30.61
N LEU A 182 -19.19 -1.30 30.51
CA LEU A 182 -18.46 -0.78 31.68
C LEU A 182 -19.35 0.12 32.55
N ILE A 183 -20.17 0.98 31.96
CA ILE A 183 -21.10 1.84 32.69
C ILE A 183 -22.15 1.00 33.42
N LEU A 184 -22.73 -0.02 32.78
CA LEU A 184 -23.70 -0.93 33.43
C LEU A 184 -23.06 -1.71 34.59
N VAL A 185 -21.82 -2.17 34.42
CA VAL A 185 -21.06 -2.84 35.49
C VAL A 185 -20.81 -1.87 36.65
N MET A 186 -20.42 -0.62 36.38
CA MET A 186 -20.26 0.41 37.41
C MET A 186 -21.57 0.70 38.15
N ILE A 187 -22.70 0.81 37.46
CA ILE A 187 -24.02 1.01 38.08
C ILE A 187 -24.40 -0.18 38.97
N THR A 188 -24.06 -1.40 38.56
CA THR A 188 -24.33 -2.61 39.34
C THR A 188 -23.48 -2.64 40.62
N ILE A 189 -22.19 -2.32 40.52
CA ILE A 189 -21.23 -2.38 41.64
C ILE A 189 -21.42 -1.21 42.62
N PHE A 190 -21.56 0.02 42.11
CA PHE A 190 -21.60 1.24 42.93
C PHE A 190 -23.02 1.75 43.21
N GLY A 191 -23.98 1.44 42.35
CA GLY A 191 -25.38 1.88 42.49
C GLY A 191 -26.30 0.84 43.13
N GLY A 192 -25.84 -0.39 43.36
CA GLY A 192 -26.60 -1.43 44.07
C GLY A 192 -27.81 -2.01 43.32
N VAL A 193 -27.95 -1.71 42.02
CA VAL A 193 -29.07 -2.20 41.20
C VAL A 193 -28.76 -3.62 40.72
N ILE A 194 -29.18 -4.62 41.51
CA ILE A 194 -29.04 -6.04 41.17
C ILE A 194 -29.98 -6.34 39.99
N GLY A 195 -29.42 -6.79 38.86
CA GLY A 195 -30.18 -7.11 37.64
C GLY A 195 -30.03 -6.10 36.49
N ALA A 196 -29.20 -5.07 36.63
CA ALA A 196 -28.93 -4.12 35.53
C ALA A 196 -28.26 -4.78 34.31
N VAL A 197 -27.47 -5.85 34.52
CA VAL A 197 -26.82 -6.64 33.45
C VAL A 197 -27.66 -7.88 33.13
N GLN A 198 -28.81 -7.68 32.50
CA GLN A 198 -29.67 -8.75 31.99
C GLN A 198 -29.58 -8.84 30.47
N PRO A 199 -29.89 -10.01 29.86
CA PRO A 199 -29.83 -10.18 28.41
C PRO A 199 -30.68 -9.14 27.65
N VAL A 200 -31.83 -8.75 28.20
CA VAL A 200 -32.74 -7.75 27.61
C VAL A 200 -32.13 -6.34 27.66
N THR A 201 -31.51 -5.93 28.77
CA THR A 201 -30.85 -4.61 28.86
C THR A 201 -29.63 -4.53 27.96
N LEU A 202 -28.89 -5.63 27.79
CA LEU A 202 -27.78 -5.71 26.83
C LEU A 202 -28.24 -5.64 25.37
N LEU A 203 -29.38 -6.24 25.02
CA LEU A 203 -29.96 -6.11 23.67
C LEU A 203 -30.42 -4.69 23.36
N VAL A 204 -31.07 -4.03 24.32
CA VAL A 204 -31.48 -2.62 24.18
C VAL A 204 -30.25 -1.71 24.05
N LEU A 205 -29.21 -1.94 24.86
CA LEU A 205 -27.94 -1.22 24.77
C LEU A 205 -27.25 -1.47 23.42
N ALA A 206 -27.24 -2.70 22.93
CA ALA A 206 -26.68 -3.04 21.61
C ALA A 206 -27.39 -2.27 20.49
N PHE A 207 -28.72 -2.21 20.52
CA PHE A 207 -29.50 -1.47 19.52
C PHE A 207 -29.27 0.05 19.60
N LEU A 208 -29.25 0.63 20.80
CA LEU A 208 -28.93 2.05 21.00
C LEU A 208 -27.49 2.37 20.58
N SER A 209 -26.54 1.47 20.84
CA SER A 209 -25.15 1.62 20.42
C SER A 209 -24.97 1.56 18.90
N LEU A 210 -25.81 0.78 18.19
CA LEU A 210 -25.86 0.79 16.72
C LEU A 210 -26.31 2.15 16.20
N ILE A 211 -27.37 2.73 16.77
CA ILE A 211 -27.90 4.03 16.36
C ILE A 211 -26.90 5.16 16.65
N ILE A 212 -26.41 5.23 17.88
CA ILE A 212 -25.45 6.25 18.32
C ILE A 212 -24.13 6.09 17.56
N GLY A 213 -23.65 4.85 17.39
CA GLY A 213 -22.45 4.53 16.62
C GLY A 213 -22.56 4.98 15.16
N HIS A 214 -23.72 4.75 14.52
CA HIS A 214 -23.97 5.23 13.16
C HIS A 214 -23.95 6.76 13.07
N GLN A 215 -24.54 7.45 14.05
CA GLN A 215 -24.57 8.91 14.08
C GLN A 215 -23.17 9.52 14.33
N ILE A 216 -22.40 8.94 15.25
CA ILE A 216 -21.00 9.32 15.50
C ILE A 216 -20.15 9.06 14.25
N TYR A 217 -20.31 7.90 13.62
CA TYR A 217 -19.65 7.58 12.35
C TYR A 217 -19.94 8.66 11.29
N LYS A 218 -21.21 8.98 11.07
CA LYS A 218 -21.63 9.97 10.07
C LYS A 218 -21.09 11.38 10.34
N THR A 219 -20.93 11.75 11.61
CA THR A 219 -20.56 13.12 12.01
C THR A 219 -19.06 13.32 12.17
N GLN A 220 -18.30 12.30 12.54
CA GLN A 220 -16.87 12.42 12.87
C GLN A 220 -15.95 11.67 11.92
N TYR A 221 -16.42 10.57 11.32
CA TYR A 221 -15.55 9.63 10.58
C TYR A 221 -15.93 9.47 9.12
N HIS A 222 -17.12 9.92 8.72
CA HIS A 222 -17.56 9.81 7.33
C HIS A 222 -16.75 10.75 6.44
N VAL A 223 -16.13 10.16 5.43
CA VAL A 223 -15.31 10.88 4.46
C VAL A 223 -16.05 10.97 3.15
N THR A 224 -16.23 12.19 2.66
CA THR A 224 -16.73 12.44 1.31
C THR A 224 -15.70 13.23 0.51
N LEU A 225 -15.45 12.79 -0.72
CA LEU A 225 -14.58 13.47 -1.66
C LEU A 225 -15.41 13.92 -2.85
N THR A 226 -15.48 15.22 -3.06
CA THR A 226 -16.10 15.82 -4.24
C THR A 226 -15.00 16.31 -5.16
N LEU A 227 -15.03 15.88 -6.42
CA LEU A 227 -14.04 16.22 -7.44
C LEU A 227 -14.71 17.09 -8.51
N ASP A 228 -14.07 18.18 -8.88
CA ASP A 228 -14.44 19.01 -10.03
C ASP A 228 -13.21 19.22 -10.94
N SER A 229 -13.44 19.68 -12.15
CA SER A 229 -12.46 20.12 -13.15
C SER A 229 -11.44 21.14 -12.62
N LYS A 230 -11.78 21.95 -11.61
CA LYS A 230 -10.91 23.01 -11.06
C LYS A 230 -10.18 22.59 -9.77
N GLY A 231 -10.69 21.61 -9.02
CA GLY A 231 -10.16 21.22 -7.72
C GLY A 231 -10.96 20.12 -7.03
N PHE A 232 -10.79 20.00 -5.72
CA PHE A 232 -11.52 19.03 -4.90
C PHE A 232 -11.92 19.62 -3.55
N GLU A 233 -12.95 19.01 -2.97
CA GLU A 233 -13.38 19.21 -1.58
C GLU A 233 -13.35 17.85 -0.88
N LEU A 234 -12.47 17.72 0.11
CA LEU A 234 -12.41 16.56 1.00
C LEU A 234 -13.08 16.95 2.32
N ARG A 235 -14.17 16.29 2.66
CA ARG A 235 -14.84 16.45 3.95
C ARG A 235 -14.62 15.21 4.79
N GLU A 236 -14.03 15.39 5.97
CA GLU A 236 -13.85 14.35 6.99
C GLU A 236 -14.65 14.77 8.23
N GLY A 237 -15.84 14.17 8.40
CA GLY A 237 -16.79 14.61 9.41
C GLY A 237 -17.17 16.09 9.25
N LYS A 238 -16.75 16.94 10.20
CA LYS A 238 -16.96 18.39 10.18
C LYS A 238 -15.84 19.18 9.50
N HIS A 239 -14.69 18.58 9.25
CA HIS A 239 -13.55 19.27 8.66
C HIS A 239 -13.64 19.26 7.15
N VAL A 240 -13.48 20.42 6.52
CA VAL A 240 -13.52 20.58 5.06
C VAL A 240 -12.18 21.12 4.59
N THR A 241 -11.50 20.33 3.75
CA THR A 241 -10.25 20.72 3.09
C THR A 241 -10.52 20.92 1.61
N LYS A 242 -10.21 22.12 1.11
CA LYS A 242 -10.34 22.48 -0.32
C LYS A 242 -8.97 22.65 -0.95
N GLY A 243 -8.81 22.17 -2.17
CA GLY A 243 -7.57 22.33 -2.94
C GLY A 243 -7.85 22.49 -4.43
N LYS A 244 -7.02 23.26 -5.14
CA LYS A 244 -7.06 23.37 -6.60
C LYS A 244 -6.02 22.46 -7.22
N TRP A 245 -6.33 21.86 -8.38
CA TRP A 245 -5.38 20.95 -9.05
C TRP A 245 -4.09 21.65 -9.50
N SER A 246 -4.16 22.96 -9.79
CA SER A 246 -3.03 23.80 -10.18
C SER A 246 -1.92 23.91 -9.13
N ASP A 247 -2.26 23.66 -7.87
CA ASP A 247 -1.36 23.91 -6.75
C ASP A 247 -0.44 22.70 -6.49
N TYR A 248 -0.66 21.60 -7.24
CA TYR A 248 0.04 20.34 -7.09
C TYR A 248 0.81 19.99 -8.37
N THR A 249 2.03 19.48 -8.19
CA THR A 249 2.95 19.14 -9.28
C THR A 249 2.97 17.66 -9.60
N ASP A 250 2.70 16.80 -8.60
CA ASP A 250 2.74 15.35 -8.79
C ASP A 250 1.82 14.63 -7.80
N ILE A 251 1.61 13.33 -8.06
CA ILE A 251 0.73 12.45 -7.30
C ILE A 251 1.33 11.05 -7.16
N THR A 252 1.27 10.50 -5.96
CA THR A 252 1.69 9.12 -5.65
C THR A 252 0.61 8.38 -4.86
N ILE A 253 0.66 7.05 -4.87
CA ILE A 253 -0.14 6.24 -3.96
C ILE A 253 0.66 6.09 -2.67
N TYR A 254 0.10 6.58 -1.56
CA TYR A 254 0.71 6.56 -0.24
C TYR A 254 0.00 5.55 0.66
N ILE A 255 0.77 4.76 1.41
CA ILE A 255 0.25 3.81 2.39
C ILE A 255 0.56 4.39 3.78
N THR A 256 -0.50 4.67 4.54
CA THR A 256 -0.36 5.19 5.90
C THR A 256 0.19 4.12 6.85
N PRO A 257 0.74 4.50 8.03
CA PRO A 257 1.15 3.53 9.05
C PRO A 257 0.03 2.58 9.50
N GLY A 258 -1.24 3.01 9.38
CA GLY A 258 -2.42 2.18 9.65
C GLY A 258 -2.84 1.27 8.49
N HIS A 259 -2.05 1.19 7.42
CA HIS A 259 -2.37 0.47 6.17
C HIS A 259 -3.62 0.97 5.42
N GLU A 260 -4.02 2.22 5.66
CA GLU A 260 -4.98 2.91 4.79
C GLU A 260 -4.26 3.38 3.52
N THR A 261 -4.91 3.23 2.36
CA THR A 261 -4.35 3.68 1.08
C THR A 261 -4.88 5.06 0.73
N CYS A 262 -3.96 5.99 0.48
CA CYS A 262 -4.23 7.39 0.15
C CYS A 262 -3.59 7.77 -1.18
N LEU A 263 -4.08 8.83 -1.83
CA LEU A 263 -3.34 9.55 -2.87
C LEU A 263 -2.65 10.74 -2.24
N ARG A 264 -1.31 10.76 -2.28
CA ARG A 264 -0.53 11.89 -1.81
C ARG A 264 -0.29 12.85 -2.97
N LEU A 265 -0.78 14.06 -2.81
CA LEU A 265 -0.57 15.18 -3.72
C LEU A 265 0.63 16.00 -3.24
N TYR A 266 1.57 16.29 -4.14
CA TYR A 266 2.76 17.09 -3.83
C TYR A 266 2.61 18.52 -4.35
N SER A 267 2.84 19.49 -3.47
CA SER A 267 2.95 20.92 -3.77
C SER A 267 4.37 21.42 -3.41
N LYS A 268 4.74 22.67 -3.71
CA LYS A 268 6.08 23.31 -3.50
C LYS A 268 6.52 23.43 -2.02
N GLY A 269 6.15 22.49 -1.15
CA GLY A 269 6.48 22.44 0.27
C GLY A 269 5.41 21.82 1.15
N LYS A 270 4.28 21.36 0.60
CA LYS A 270 3.19 20.71 1.33
C LYS A 270 2.75 19.44 0.63
N THR A 271 2.35 18.45 1.41
CA THR A 271 1.73 17.22 0.92
C THR A 271 0.31 17.12 1.47
N LEU A 272 -0.63 16.69 0.64
CA LEU A 272 -1.99 16.39 1.08
C LEU A 272 -2.35 14.95 0.73
N ASP A 273 -2.90 14.22 1.69
CA ASP A 273 -3.28 12.82 1.52
C ASP A 273 -4.80 12.71 1.35
N LEU A 274 -5.25 12.16 0.22
CA LEU A 274 -6.66 11.87 -0.05
C LEU A 274 -6.95 10.39 0.27
N PRO A 275 -7.79 10.06 1.27
CA PRO A 275 -7.97 8.69 1.75
C PRO A 275 -8.88 7.85 0.84
N LEU A 276 -8.29 7.20 -0.16
CA LEU A 276 -9.02 6.37 -1.14
C LEU A 276 -9.76 5.19 -0.50
N SER A 277 -9.14 4.53 0.49
CA SER A 277 -9.73 3.35 1.14
C SER A 277 -11.04 3.65 1.86
N LYS A 278 -11.27 4.91 2.25
CA LYS A 278 -12.49 5.36 2.95
C LYS A 278 -13.63 5.76 2.01
N ILE A 279 -13.31 6.01 0.73
CA ILE A 279 -14.26 6.57 -0.25
C ILE A 279 -14.81 5.47 -1.17
N GLY A 280 -14.21 4.26 -1.17
CA GLY A 280 -14.72 3.11 -1.95
C GLY A 280 -14.47 3.21 -3.46
N ILE A 281 -13.62 4.13 -3.92
CA ILE A 281 -13.28 4.31 -5.34
C ILE A 281 -12.09 3.43 -5.70
N SER A 282 -12.13 2.85 -6.91
CA SER A 282 -10.98 2.13 -7.48
C SER A 282 -9.72 3.01 -7.52
N ARG A 283 -8.65 2.55 -6.86
CA ARG A 283 -7.40 3.30 -6.73
C ARG A 283 -6.79 3.69 -8.08
N LYS A 284 -6.83 2.77 -9.03
CA LYS A 284 -6.36 2.97 -10.40
C LYS A 284 -7.11 4.10 -11.10
N ASN A 285 -8.44 4.07 -11.02
CA ASN A 285 -9.28 5.06 -11.67
C ASN A 285 -9.06 6.43 -11.04
N ALA A 286 -9.06 6.50 -9.70
CA ALA A 286 -8.79 7.75 -8.97
C ALA A 286 -7.41 8.33 -9.32
N TYR A 287 -6.35 7.50 -9.30
CA TYR A 287 -5.00 7.93 -9.66
C TYR A 287 -4.94 8.48 -11.09
N ASN A 288 -5.46 7.73 -12.06
CA ASN A 288 -5.40 8.12 -13.47
C ASN A 288 -6.19 9.41 -13.75
N THR A 289 -7.40 9.52 -13.21
CA THR A 289 -8.26 10.71 -13.37
C THR A 289 -7.59 11.94 -12.76
N ILE A 290 -7.09 11.84 -11.52
CA ILE A 290 -6.47 12.99 -10.85
C ILE A 290 -5.15 13.37 -11.53
N ARG A 291 -4.34 12.39 -11.95
CA ARG A 291 -3.10 12.66 -12.70
C ARG A 291 -3.38 13.39 -14.02
N GLN A 292 -4.47 13.05 -14.72
CA GLN A 292 -4.88 13.78 -15.92
C GLN A 292 -5.34 15.21 -15.61
N LEU A 293 -6.06 15.42 -14.51
CA LEU A 293 -6.50 16.75 -14.08
C LEU A 293 -5.31 17.66 -13.73
N ILE A 294 -4.28 17.12 -13.08
CA ILE A 294 -3.03 17.84 -12.79
C ILE A 294 -2.27 18.14 -14.10
N LYS A 295 -2.08 17.14 -14.98
CA LYS A 295 -1.32 17.29 -16.24
C LYS A 295 -1.98 18.19 -17.29
N ARG A 296 -3.31 18.25 -17.37
CA ARG A 296 -4.03 19.07 -18.36
C ARG A 296 -3.84 20.58 -18.16
N ARG A 297 -3.23 21.01 -17.06
CA ARG A 297 -3.02 22.44 -16.74
C ARG A 297 -1.60 22.79 -16.29
N SER A 298 -0.66 21.84 -16.32
CA SER A 298 0.78 22.15 -16.15
C SER A 298 1.40 22.63 -17.44
#